data_AF-A0A017THS2-F1
#
_entry.id   AF-A0A017THS2-F1
#
_cell.length_a   1.000
_cell.length_b   1.000
_cell.length_c   1.000
_cell.angle_alpha   90.00
_cell.angle_beta   90.00
_cell.angle_gamma   90.00
#
_symmetry.space_group_name_H-M   'P 1'
#
loop_
_entity.id
_entity.type
_entity.pdbx_description
1 polymer ?
#
loop_
_entity_poly.entity_id
_entity_poly.type
_entity_poly.pdbx_seq_one_letter_code
_entity_poly.pdbx_strand_id
1 'polypeptide(L)'
;MADVAPSPTRRAGTKDTEKVQGKAVPRARRVPASDGVRAEWGRRIEAEYRSAAITQHLTLWLIQIGASPDLIDDGLRIVKDELTHAQLSHRTFVAAGGQVPPPLARETLGLRAPAGEALELSVARTGVEVFCLGETVAVPLFKVLREGCTVPVARRALDRVLRDEVRHRDFGWALLRYMLESPSGGAVRALVVRELPRMLARVRRGYMPPGAEAKATLPEEDRAWGLMPWARYGQILERTITRDYVPRFGEHGIDAGAAWAEATGR
;
A
#
# COMPACT_ATOMS: atom_id res chain seq x y z
N MET A 1 -44.56 -41.25 -18.67
CA MET A 1 -44.96 -42.50 -19.36
C MET A 1 -43.86 -42.73 -20.39
N ALA A 2 -42.93 -43.66 -20.19
CA ALA A 2 -43.11 -45.13 -20.17
C ALA A 2 -43.23 -45.68 -21.61
N ASP A 3 -42.53 -46.76 -22.03
CA ASP A 3 -41.40 -47.50 -21.45
C ASP A 3 -40.84 -48.51 -22.51
N VAL A 4 -39.74 -49.21 -22.20
CA VAL A 4 -39.23 -50.48 -22.80
C VAL A 4 -38.45 -50.44 -24.14
N ALA A 5 -37.31 -51.16 -24.14
CA ALA A 5 -36.35 -51.41 -25.23
C ALA A 5 -36.54 -52.86 -25.80
N PRO A 6 -35.55 -53.66 -26.30
CA PRO A 6 -34.13 -53.47 -26.69
C PRO A 6 -33.89 -53.99 -28.16
N SER A 7 -32.74 -54.47 -28.69
CA SER A 7 -31.32 -54.55 -28.30
C SER A 7 -30.43 -54.77 -29.56
N PRO A 8 -29.21 -54.20 -29.67
CA PRO A 8 -28.24 -54.57 -30.71
C PRO A 8 -27.27 -55.69 -30.26
N THR A 9 -26.88 -56.56 -31.18
CA THR A 9 -25.97 -57.70 -30.94
C THR A 9 -24.53 -57.28 -30.65
N ARG A 10 -23.90 -57.99 -29.71
CA ARG A 10 -22.48 -57.80 -29.34
C ARG A 10 -21.52 -58.02 -30.51
N ARG A 11 -20.47 -57.20 -30.58
CA ARG A 11 -19.10 -57.68 -30.82
C ARG A 11 -18.15 -57.05 -29.80
N ALA A 12 -17.33 -57.89 -29.18
CA ALA A 12 -16.33 -57.46 -28.23
C ALA A 12 -15.11 -56.89 -28.97
N GLY A 13 -14.67 -55.69 -28.58
CA GLY A 13 -13.38 -55.14 -28.93
C GLY A 13 -12.66 -54.78 -27.65
N THR A 14 -11.61 -55.52 -27.31
CA THR A 14 -10.69 -55.22 -26.21
C THR A 14 -10.10 -53.83 -26.41
N LYS A 15 -10.23 -52.96 -25.40
CA LYS A 15 -9.43 -51.74 -25.28
C LYS A 15 -8.47 -51.90 -24.13
N ASP A 16 -7.20 -52.02 -24.46
CA ASP A 16 -6.12 -51.92 -23.48
C ASP A 16 -6.14 -50.52 -22.85
N THR A 17 -6.52 -50.46 -21.57
CA THR A 17 -6.41 -49.23 -20.79
C THR A 17 -4.97 -49.08 -20.29
N GLU A 18 -4.11 -48.55 -21.15
CA GLU A 18 -2.74 -48.22 -20.80
C GLU A 18 -2.74 -47.14 -19.70
N LYS A 19 -2.40 -47.53 -18.46
CA LYS A 19 -2.31 -46.59 -17.33
C LYS A 19 -1.10 -45.70 -17.52
N VAL A 20 -1.28 -44.53 -18.13
CA VAL A 20 -0.30 -43.45 -18.13
C VAL A 20 -0.09 -42.99 -16.68
N GLN A 21 0.94 -43.53 -16.03
CA GLN A 21 1.40 -43.07 -14.73
C GLN A 21 2.02 -41.68 -14.88
N GLY A 22 1.20 -40.65 -14.70
CA GLY A 22 1.68 -39.26 -14.66
C GLY A 22 2.74 -39.11 -13.57
N LYS A 23 4.00 -38.85 -13.97
CA LYS A 23 5.08 -38.52 -13.04
C LYS A 23 4.64 -37.36 -12.16
N ALA A 24 4.57 -37.60 -10.85
CA ALA A 24 4.26 -36.56 -9.88
C ALA A 24 5.32 -35.46 -9.97
N VAL A 25 4.93 -34.27 -10.44
CA VAL A 25 5.79 -33.08 -10.42
C VAL A 25 6.20 -32.85 -8.97
N PRO A 26 7.51 -32.71 -8.65
CA PRO A 26 7.94 -32.47 -7.28
C PRO A 26 7.24 -31.23 -6.72
N ARG A 27 6.45 -31.40 -5.66
CA ARG A 27 5.86 -30.25 -4.95
C ARG A 27 7.02 -29.42 -4.41
N ALA A 28 7.20 -28.23 -4.97
CA ALA A 28 8.22 -27.29 -4.53
C ALA A 28 8.14 -27.12 -3.00
N ARG A 29 9.29 -27.27 -2.33
CA ARG A 29 9.40 -27.15 -0.87
C ARG A 29 8.83 -25.80 -0.45
N ARG A 30 7.74 -25.81 0.31
CA ARG A 30 7.13 -24.58 0.82
C ARG A 30 8.12 -23.90 1.76
N VAL A 31 8.41 -22.63 1.52
CA VAL A 31 9.12 -21.78 2.48
C VAL A 31 8.20 -21.66 3.71
N PRO A 32 8.67 -22.01 4.93
CA PRO A 32 7.87 -21.82 6.14
C PRO A 32 7.63 -20.32 6.37
N ALA A 33 6.58 -19.99 7.11
CA ALA A 33 6.27 -18.61 7.49
C ALA A 33 6.42 -18.49 9.01
N SER A 34 7.17 -17.50 9.48
CA SER A 34 7.28 -17.16 10.90
C SER A 34 5.99 -16.48 11.42
N ASP A 35 5.87 -16.33 12.74
CA ASP A 35 4.85 -15.44 13.31
C ASP A 35 5.07 -13.97 12.93
N GLY A 36 6.32 -13.58 12.65
CA GLY A 36 6.65 -12.26 12.10
C GLY A 36 6.00 -12.03 10.73
N VAL A 37 6.08 -13.02 9.83
CA VAL A 37 5.41 -13.00 8.52
C VAL A 37 3.90 -12.91 8.69
N ARG A 38 3.29 -13.75 9.55
CA ARG A 38 1.84 -13.71 9.82
C ARG A 38 1.41 -12.35 10.38
N ALA A 39 2.10 -11.83 11.40
CA ALA A 39 1.76 -10.56 12.02
C ALA A 39 1.91 -9.38 11.05
N GLU A 40 2.94 -9.38 10.20
CA GLU A 40 3.17 -8.33 9.21
C GLU A 40 2.14 -8.35 8.07
N TRP A 41 1.86 -9.51 7.48
CA TRP A 41 0.79 -9.60 6.47
C TRP A 41 -0.60 -9.38 7.07
N GLY A 42 -0.80 -9.69 8.35
CA GLY A 42 -1.97 -9.29 9.12
C GLY A 42 -2.12 -7.78 9.23
N ARG A 43 -1.07 -7.06 9.65
CA ARG A 43 -1.05 -5.59 9.71
C ARG A 43 -1.30 -4.93 8.36
N ARG A 44 -0.79 -5.52 7.25
CA ARG A 44 -1.07 -4.99 5.90
C ARG A 44 -2.57 -4.95 5.62
N ILE A 45 -3.32 -6.01 5.92
CA ILE A 45 -4.78 -6.05 5.69
C ILE A 45 -5.48 -4.85 6.35
N GLU A 46 -5.15 -4.55 7.61
CA GLU A 46 -5.69 -3.40 8.33
C GLU A 46 -5.24 -2.08 7.69
N ALA A 47 -3.96 -1.96 7.32
CA ALA A 47 -3.42 -0.77 6.67
C ALA A 47 -4.14 -0.47 5.34
N GLU A 48 -4.36 -1.47 4.48
CA GLU A 48 -5.04 -1.26 3.19
C GLU A 48 -6.52 -0.86 3.40
N TYR A 49 -7.23 -1.49 4.35
CA TYR A 49 -8.61 -1.09 4.68
C TYR A 49 -8.69 0.35 5.22
N ARG A 50 -7.71 0.76 6.01
CA ARG A 50 -7.61 2.13 6.52
C ARG A 50 -7.29 3.11 5.39
N SER A 51 -6.40 2.77 4.46
CA SER A 51 -6.11 3.60 3.28
C SER A 51 -7.36 3.75 2.40
N ALA A 52 -8.08 2.67 2.12
CA ALA A 52 -9.35 2.71 1.40
C ALA A 52 -10.37 3.65 2.08
N ALA A 53 -10.53 3.56 3.41
CA ALA A 53 -11.45 4.41 4.17
C ALA A 53 -11.04 5.89 4.19
N ILE A 54 -9.75 6.17 4.38
CA ILE A 54 -9.19 7.54 4.34
C ILE A 54 -9.35 8.15 2.96
N THR A 55 -9.03 7.41 1.90
CA THR A 55 -9.16 7.83 0.51
C THR A 55 -10.63 8.09 0.14
N GLN A 56 -11.55 7.23 0.58
CA GLN A 56 -12.99 7.43 0.35
C GLN A 56 -13.51 8.69 1.05
N HIS A 57 -13.01 8.99 2.26
CA HIS A 57 -13.35 10.22 2.99
C HIS A 57 -12.75 11.45 2.30
N LEU A 58 -11.48 11.40 1.88
CA LEU A 58 -10.87 12.49 1.10
C LEU A 58 -11.65 12.74 -0.20
N THR A 59 -12.08 11.68 -0.88
CA THR A 59 -12.87 11.78 -2.12
C THR A 59 -14.23 12.44 -1.88
N LEU A 60 -14.88 12.18 -0.73
CA LEU A 60 -16.06 12.93 -0.31
C LEU A 60 -15.75 14.42 -0.11
N TRP A 61 -14.62 14.76 0.52
CA TRP A 61 -14.22 16.17 0.68
C TRP A 61 -13.90 16.84 -0.67
N LEU A 62 -13.28 16.13 -1.61
CA LEU A 62 -13.05 16.61 -2.99
C LEU A 62 -14.37 16.95 -3.69
N ILE A 63 -15.40 16.11 -3.54
CA ILE A 63 -16.76 16.41 -4.04
C ILE A 63 -17.33 17.65 -3.34
N GLN A 64 -17.17 17.77 -2.02
CA GLN A 64 -17.72 18.89 -1.24
C GLN A 64 -17.09 20.25 -1.58
N ILE A 65 -15.80 20.31 -1.91
CA ILE A 65 -15.14 21.55 -2.38
C ILE A 65 -15.32 21.80 -3.89
N GLY A 66 -16.04 20.94 -4.61
CA GLY A 66 -16.21 21.05 -6.07
C GLY A 66 -14.91 20.86 -6.86
N ALA A 67 -14.04 19.93 -6.42
CA ALA A 67 -12.76 19.65 -7.06
C ALA A 67 -12.92 19.12 -8.50
N SER A 68 -11.82 19.09 -9.27
CA SER A 68 -11.81 18.52 -10.61
C SER A 68 -12.40 17.09 -10.62
N PRO A 69 -13.31 16.75 -11.55
CA PRO A 69 -13.82 15.39 -11.72
C PRO A 69 -12.71 14.34 -11.87
N ASP A 70 -11.60 14.68 -12.54
CA ASP A 70 -10.46 13.78 -12.71
C ASP A 70 -9.84 13.37 -11.37
N LEU A 71 -9.76 14.28 -10.39
CA LEU A 71 -9.25 13.98 -9.05
C LEU A 71 -10.24 13.14 -8.24
N ILE A 72 -11.54 13.33 -8.46
CA ILE A 72 -12.60 12.53 -7.81
C ILE A 72 -12.57 11.09 -8.35
N ASP A 73 -12.50 10.92 -9.67
CA ASP A 73 -12.40 9.60 -10.32
C ASP A 73 -11.09 8.88 -9.98
N ASP A 74 -9.98 9.61 -9.90
CA ASP A 74 -8.70 9.08 -9.44
C ASP A 74 -8.79 8.60 -7.98
N GLY A 75 -9.40 9.37 -7.08
CA GLY A 75 -9.67 8.98 -5.69
C GLY A 75 -10.54 7.72 -5.58
N LEU A 76 -11.67 7.67 -6.32
CA LEU A 76 -12.55 6.49 -6.39
C LEU A 76 -11.85 5.24 -6.94
N ARG A 77 -10.88 5.41 -7.84
CA ARG A 77 -10.04 4.32 -8.35
C ARG A 77 -9.05 3.82 -7.29
N ILE A 78 -8.40 4.73 -6.56
CA ILE A 78 -7.48 4.37 -5.46
C ILE A 78 -8.23 3.54 -4.41
N VAL A 79 -9.45 3.92 -4.00
CA VAL A 79 -10.28 3.10 -3.08
C VAL A 79 -10.44 1.64 -3.57
N LYS A 80 -10.62 1.43 -4.88
CA LYS A 80 -10.73 0.08 -5.48
C LYS A 80 -9.39 -0.66 -5.52
N ASP A 81 -8.29 0.05 -5.75
CA ASP A 81 -6.94 -0.51 -5.67
C ASP A 81 -6.66 -0.99 -4.23
N GLU A 82 -6.95 -0.18 -3.22
CA GLU A 82 -6.69 -0.51 -1.80
C GLU A 82 -7.56 -1.67 -1.28
N LEU A 83 -8.83 -1.75 -1.69
CA LEU A 83 -9.65 -2.94 -1.41
C LEU A 83 -9.09 -4.19 -2.12
N THR A 84 -8.45 -4.04 -3.28
CA THR A 84 -7.75 -5.14 -3.97
C THR A 84 -6.46 -5.52 -3.23
N HIS A 85 -5.72 -4.54 -2.70
CA HIS A 85 -4.55 -4.76 -1.85
C HIS A 85 -4.94 -5.52 -0.58
N ALA A 86 -6.01 -5.12 0.10
CA ALA A 86 -6.51 -5.80 1.31
C ALA A 86 -6.77 -7.30 1.05
N GLN A 87 -7.40 -7.62 -0.09
CA GLN A 87 -7.68 -9.00 -0.51
C GLN A 87 -6.41 -9.79 -0.89
N LEU A 88 -5.39 -9.14 -1.46
CA LEU A 88 -4.09 -9.74 -1.78
C LEU A 88 -3.27 -10.01 -0.50
N SER A 89 -3.25 -9.06 0.41
CA SER A 89 -2.63 -9.18 1.74
C SER A 89 -3.32 -10.27 2.56
N HIS A 90 -4.65 -10.36 2.55
CA HIS A 90 -5.40 -11.43 3.22
C HIS A 90 -5.09 -12.82 2.64
N ARG A 91 -5.05 -12.97 1.31
CA ARG A 91 -4.65 -14.25 0.67
C ARG A 91 -3.22 -14.65 1.04
N THR A 92 -2.32 -13.68 1.20
CA THR A 92 -0.93 -13.94 1.61
C THR A 92 -0.84 -14.34 3.09
N PHE A 93 -1.58 -13.65 3.96
CA PHE A 93 -1.72 -13.99 5.38
C PHE A 93 -2.24 -15.42 5.60
N VAL A 94 -3.30 -15.81 4.90
CA VAL A 94 -3.85 -17.18 4.96
C VAL A 94 -2.83 -18.21 4.45
N ALA A 95 -2.11 -17.91 3.36
CA ALA A 95 -1.07 -18.78 2.85
C ALA A 95 0.14 -18.92 3.80
N ALA A 96 0.41 -17.91 4.63
CA ALA A 96 1.39 -17.94 5.72
C ALA A 96 0.88 -18.66 6.99
N GLY A 97 -0.31 -19.28 6.93
CA GLY A 97 -0.95 -20.02 8.04
C GLY A 97 -1.82 -19.16 8.95
N GLY A 98 -1.98 -17.87 8.67
CA GLY A 98 -2.87 -16.99 9.42
C GLY A 98 -4.34 -17.44 9.34
N GLN A 99 -5.03 -17.49 10.47
CA GLN A 99 -6.43 -17.95 10.55
C GLN A 99 -7.42 -16.79 10.70
N VAL A 100 -7.14 -15.87 11.63
CA VAL A 100 -7.98 -14.72 11.94
C VAL A 100 -7.15 -13.45 11.72
N PRO A 101 -7.54 -12.54 10.80
CA PRO A 101 -6.85 -11.27 10.63
C PRO A 101 -7.04 -10.37 11.87
N PRO A 102 -6.15 -9.40 12.12
CA PRO A 102 -6.36 -8.43 13.20
C PRO A 102 -7.69 -7.67 13.01
N PRO A 103 -8.39 -7.30 14.09
CA PRO A 103 -9.57 -6.45 14.01
C PRO A 103 -9.18 -5.06 13.48
N LEU A 104 -10.05 -4.44 12.69
CA LEU A 104 -9.84 -3.07 12.24
C LEU A 104 -10.05 -2.08 13.39
N ALA A 105 -9.09 -1.20 13.65
CA ALA A 105 -9.22 -0.05 14.54
C ALA A 105 -10.20 0.99 13.96
N ARG A 106 -11.51 0.77 14.15
CA ARG A 106 -12.61 1.51 13.51
C ARG A 106 -12.55 3.03 13.72
N GLU A 107 -12.07 3.46 14.89
CA GLU A 107 -11.86 4.85 15.28
C GLU A 107 -10.81 5.59 14.43
N THR A 108 -10.02 4.85 13.66
CA THR A 108 -9.01 5.34 12.70
C THR A 108 -9.50 5.33 11.23
N LEU A 109 -10.68 4.75 10.95
CA LEU A 109 -11.22 4.60 9.60
C LEU A 109 -11.96 5.86 9.11
N GLY A 110 -11.26 6.98 9.07
CA GLY A 110 -11.79 8.23 8.56
C GLY A 110 -10.96 9.45 8.91
N LEU A 111 -11.22 10.55 8.20
CA LEU A 111 -10.59 11.83 8.43
C LEU A 111 -11.35 12.66 9.48
N ARG A 112 -10.66 13.63 10.07
CA ARG A 112 -11.23 14.60 11.01
C ARG A 112 -10.70 15.98 10.65
N ALA A 113 -11.58 16.87 10.17
CA ALA A 113 -11.25 18.26 9.97
C ALA A 113 -11.17 18.98 11.33
N PRO A 114 -10.20 19.88 11.57
CA PRO A 114 -10.20 20.75 12.76
C PRO A 114 -11.44 21.65 12.76
N ALA A 115 -12.05 21.84 13.93
CA ALA A 115 -13.22 22.69 14.06
C ALA A 115 -12.90 24.15 13.67
N GLY A 116 -13.70 24.72 12.76
CA GLY A 116 -13.52 26.09 12.25
C GLY A 116 -12.46 26.25 11.16
N GLU A 117 -11.81 25.18 10.70
CA GLU A 117 -10.91 25.23 9.54
C GLU A 117 -11.69 25.12 8.22
N ALA A 118 -11.26 25.85 7.19
CA ALA A 118 -11.77 25.71 5.82
C ALA A 118 -11.43 24.31 5.25
N LEU A 119 -12.40 23.69 4.56
CA LEU A 119 -12.29 22.30 4.13
C LEU A 119 -11.13 22.07 3.16
N GLU A 120 -10.81 23.05 2.32
CA GLU A 120 -9.68 23.08 1.40
C GLU A 120 -8.33 22.87 2.12
N LEU A 121 -8.19 23.43 3.33
CA LEU A 121 -6.97 23.28 4.13
C LEU A 121 -6.85 21.88 4.72
N SER A 122 -7.97 21.27 5.13
CA SER A 122 -8.04 19.89 5.57
C SER A 122 -7.79 18.89 4.42
N VAL A 123 -8.32 19.16 3.22
CA VAL A 123 -8.03 18.43 1.98
C VAL A 123 -6.54 18.51 1.65
N ALA A 124 -5.96 19.70 1.62
CA ALA A 124 -4.54 19.89 1.32
C ALA A 124 -3.63 19.21 2.36
N ARG A 125 -3.94 19.33 3.66
CA ARG A 125 -3.21 18.63 4.73
C ARG A 125 -3.21 17.12 4.52
N THR A 126 -4.38 16.54 4.24
CA THR A 126 -4.51 15.09 4.00
C THR A 126 -3.78 14.67 2.73
N GLY A 127 -3.91 15.42 1.64
CA GLY A 127 -3.21 15.18 0.38
C GLY A 127 -1.69 15.18 0.53
N VAL A 128 -1.15 16.07 1.38
CA VAL A 128 0.27 16.08 1.70
C VAL A 128 0.68 14.90 2.58
N GLU A 129 -0.01 14.67 3.71
CA GLU A 129 0.41 13.63 4.67
C GLU A 129 0.27 12.20 4.13
N VAL A 130 -0.84 11.91 3.44
CA VAL A 130 -1.11 10.57 2.91
C VAL A 130 -0.39 10.37 1.58
N PHE A 131 -0.65 11.22 0.59
CA PHE A 131 -0.22 10.92 -0.78
C PHE A 131 1.13 11.53 -1.19
N CYS A 132 1.40 12.79 -0.84
CA CYS A 132 2.72 13.38 -1.15
C CYS A 132 3.84 12.75 -0.31
N LEU A 133 3.57 12.43 0.95
CA LEU A 133 4.54 11.80 1.85
C LEU A 133 4.41 10.27 1.84
N GLY A 134 3.30 9.70 2.33
CA GLY A 134 3.11 8.25 2.44
C GLY A 134 3.45 7.48 1.16
N GLU A 135 2.71 7.73 0.07
CA GLU A 135 2.86 6.90 -1.12
C GLU A 135 4.16 7.17 -1.90
N THR A 136 4.74 8.37 -1.79
CA THR A 136 6.08 8.65 -2.34
C THR A 136 7.16 7.77 -1.70
N VAL A 137 7.12 7.53 -0.38
CA VAL A 137 8.06 6.61 0.28
C VAL A 137 7.63 5.14 0.13
N ALA A 138 6.34 4.85 -0.02
CA ALA A 138 5.84 3.50 -0.27
C ALA A 138 6.45 2.88 -1.53
N VAL A 139 6.53 3.60 -2.65
CA VAL A 139 7.12 3.11 -3.92
C VAL A 139 8.52 2.45 -3.75
N PRO A 140 9.56 3.14 -3.21
CA PRO A 140 10.87 2.52 -2.99
C PRO A 140 10.87 1.47 -1.86
N LEU A 141 9.98 1.55 -0.87
CA LEU A 141 9.82 0.50 0.15
C LEU A 141 9.32 -0.81 -0.48
N PHE A 142 8.21 -0.76 -1.21
CA PHE A 142 7.63 -1.92 -1.90
C PHE A 142 8.56 -2.50 -2.96
N LYS A 143 9.38 -1.68 -3.63
CA LYS A 143 10.44 -2.17 -4.52
C LYS A 143 11.42 -3.09 -3.78
N VAL A 144 11.89 -2.71 -2.59
CA VAL A 144 12.87 -3.52 -1.82
C VAL A 144 12.22 -4.75 -1.18
N LEU A 145 10.98 -4.63 -0.66
CA LEU A 145 10.20 -5.79 -0.17
C LEU A 145 10.02 -6.84 -1.28
N ARG A 146 9.70 -6.36 -2.49
CA ARG A 146 9.54 -7.19 -3.69
C ARG A 146 10.83 -7.87 -4.12
N GLU A 147 11.97 -7.16 -4.13
CA GLU A 147 13.29 -7.68 -4.55
C GLU A 147 13.71 -8.94 -3.77
N GLY A 148 13.36 -9.05 -2.48
CA GLY A 148 13.62 -10.25 -1.68
C GLY A 148 12.57 -11.35 -1.79
N CYS A 149 11.37 -11.04 -2.30
CA CYS A 149 10.22 -11.93 -2.26
C CYS A 149 10.23 -12.97 -3.37
N THR A 150 10.26 -14.25 -2.98
CA THR A 150 10.21 -15.42 -3.88
C THR A 150 8.96 -16.28 -3.69
N VAL A 151 8.23 -16.13 -2.57
CA VAL A 151 6.98 -16.86 -2.31
C VAL A 151 5.88 -16.35 -3.27
N PRO A 152 5.32 -17.18 -4.17
CA PRO A 152 4.53 -16.68 -5.31
C PRO A 152 3.27 -15.87 -4.96
N VAL A 153 2.63 -16.13 -3.81
CA VAL A 153 1.43 -15.38 -3.40
C VAL A 153 1.78 -13.99 -2.86
N ALA A 154 2.77 -13.90 -1.97
CA ALA A 154 3.33 -12.64 -1.49
C ALA A 154 3.90 -11.82 -2.65
N ARG A 155 4.62 -12.47 -3.56
CA ARG A 155 5.22 -11.80 -4.71
C ARG A 155 4.17 -11.16 -5.62
N ARG A 156 3.07 -11.88 -5.93
CA ARG A 156 1.94 -11.32 -6.70
C ARG A 156 1.25 -10.15 -6.00
N ALA A 157 1.16 -10.16 -4.66
CA ALA A 157 0.63 -9.03 -3.91
C ALA A 157 1.54 -7.80 -4.10
N LEU A 158 2.84 -7.94 -3.85
CA LEU A 158 3.83 -6.86 -3.99
C LEU A 158 3.99 -6.37 -5.44
N ASP A 159 3.83 -7.25 -6.44
CA ASP A 159 3.82 -6.90 -7.87
C ASP A 159 2.61 -6.04 -8.27
N ARG A 160 1.44 -6.22 -7.62
CA ARG A 160 0.26 -5.36 -7.80
C ARG A 160 0.46 -4.03 -7.07
N VAL A 161 0.70 -4.08 -5.75
CA VAL A 161 0.86 -2.88 -4.91
C VAL A 161 1.87 -1.91 -5.53
N LEU A 162 3.10 -2.36 -5.81
CA LEU A 162 4.15 -1.50 -6.40
C LEU A 162 3.76 -0.83 -7.72
N ARG A 163 2.85 -1.41 -8.51
CA ARG A 163 2.35 -0.80 -9.76
C ARG A 163 1.41 0.36 -9.48
N ASP A 164 0.63 0.27 -8.42
CA ASP A 164 -0.46 1.19 -8.11
C ASP A 164 0.03 2.33 -7.23
N GLU A 165 0.96 2.06 -6.31
CA GLU A 165 1.69 3.04 -5.50
C GLU A 165 2.27 4.21 -6.30
N VAL A 166 2.79 3.94 -7.51
CA VAL A 166 3.31 4.98 -8.42
C VAL A 166 2.21 5.98 -8.80
N ARG A 167 1.00 5.49 -9.02
CA ARG A 167 -0.19 6.26 -9.40
C ARG A 167 -0.82 6.94 -8.18
N HIS A 168 -0.81 6.30 -7.01
CA HIS A 168 -1.32 6.86 -5.75
C HIS A 168 -0.45 8.04 -5.30
N ARG A 169 0.87 7.89 -5.41
CA ARG A 169 1.84 8.99 -5.30
C ARG A 169 1.52 10.14 -6.26
N ASP A 170 1.37 9.84 -7.56
CA ASP A 170 1.19 10.88 -8.57
C ASP A 170 -0.14 11.64 -8.42
N PHE A 171 -1.20 10.98 -7.92
CA PHE A 171 -2.43 11.62 -7.46
C PHE A 171 -2.16 12.66 -6.35
N GLY A 172 -1.32 12.33 -5.36
CA GLY A 172 -0.95 13.28 -4.29
C GLY A 172 -0.33 14.58 -4.80
N TRP A 173 0.63 14.46 -5.71
CA TRP A 173 1.30 15.62 -6.32
C TRP A 173 0.38 16.39 -7.28
N ALA A 174 -0.53 15.71 -7.97
CA ALA A 174 -1.57 16.37 -8.78
C ALA A 174 -2.56 17.14 -7.90
N LEU A 175 -2.99 16.56 -6.78
CA LEU A 175 -3.87 17.19 -5.79
C LEU A 175 -3.18 18.41 -5.14
N LEU A 176 -1.92 18.29 -4.70
CA LEU A 176 -1.19 19.42 -4.13
C LEU A 176 -1.08 20.59 -5.12
N ARG A 177 -0.76 20.33 -6.38
CA ARG A 177 -0.73 21.34 -7.44
C ARG A 177 -2.09 22.01 -7.62
N TYR A 178 -3.17 21.22 -7.76
CA TYR A 178 -4.53 21.73 -7.87
C TYR A 178 -4.92 22.63 -6.68
N MET A 179 -4.60 22.23 -5.45
CA MET A 179 -4.87 23.04 -4.27
C MET A 179 -4.03 24.33 -4.21
N LEU A 180 -2.78 24.32 -4.71
CA LEU A 180 -1.91 25.49 -4.81
C LEU A 180 -2.31 26.48 -5.91
N GLU A 181 -2.98 26.01 -6.97
CA GLU A 181 -3.51 26.81 -8.08
C GLU A 181 -4.94 27.33 -7.80
N SER A 182 -5.62 26.78 -6.78
CA SER A 182 -6.94 27.24 -6.32
C SER A 182 -6.91 28.65 -5.68
N PRO A 183 -8.07 29.31 -5.49
CA PRO A 183 -8.16 30.56 -4.73
C PRO A 183 -7.59 30.48 -3.31
N SER A 184 -7.59 29.30 -2.69
CA SER A 184 -7.00 29.06 -1.36
C SER A 184 -5.48 28.78 -1.40
N GLY A 185 -4.84 28.80 -2.58
CA GLY A 185 -3.45 28.37 -2.79
C GLY A 185 -2.41 29.07 -1.92
N GLY A 186 -2.61 30.35 -1.60
CA GLY A 186 -1.76 31.08 -0.65
C GLY A 186 -1.85 30.55 0.78
N ALA A 187 -3.07 30.23 1.24
CA ALA A 187 -3.29 29.65 2.56
C ALA A 187 -2.84 28.18 2.63
N VAL A 188 -3.03 27.41 1.55
CA VAL A 188 -2.50 26.05 1.39
C VAL A 188 -0.97 26.05 1.49
N ARG A 189 -0.28 26.93 0.75
CA ARG A 189 1.18 27.11 0.82
C ARG A 189 1.65 27.40 2.24
N ALA A 190 1.02 28.36 2.91
CA ALA A 190 1.35 28.73 4.28
C ALA A 190 1.12 27.58 5.28
N LEU A 191 0.08 26.77 5.08
CA LEU A 191 -0.18 25.54 5.85
C LEU A 191 0.94 24.52 5.65
N VAL A 192 1.28 24.20 4.40
CA VAL A 192 2.30 23.18 4.11
C VAL A 192 3.66 23.60 4.67
N VAL A 193 4.12 24.83 4.42
CA VAL A 193 5.39 25.34 4.97
C VAL A 193 5.42 25.24 6.51
N ARG A 194 4.33 25.62 7.18
CA ARG A 194 4.22 25.58 8.66
C ARG A 194 4.19 24.16 9.23
N GLU A 195 3.59 23.21 8.54
CA GLU A 195 3.27 21.89 9.10
C GLU A 195 4.17 20.76 8.59
N LEU A 196 4.83 20.92 7.43
CA LEU A 196 5.70 19.92 6.82
C LEU A 196 6.80 19.39 7.77
N PRO A 197 7.48 20.18 8.62
CA PRO A 197 8.43 19.63 9.60
C PRO A 197 7.76 18.63 10.56
N ARG A 198 6.55 18.94 11.03
CA ARG A 198 5.79 18.09 11.96
C ARG A 198 5.24 16.84 11.26
N MET A 199 4.89 16.94 9.98
CA MET A 199 4.48 15.82 9.13
C MET A 199 5.64 14.87 8.89
N LEU A 200 6.79 15.40 8.47
CA LEU A 200 8.03 14.64 8.28
C LEU A 200 8.51 13.97 9.57
N ALA A 201 8.37 14.63 10.73
CA ALA A 201 8.64 14.00 12.03
C ALA A 201 7.68 12.83 12.35
N ARG A 202 6.40 12.89 11.92
CA ARG A 202 5.47 11.75 12.02
C ARG A 202 5.92 10.59 11.12
N VAL A 203 6.21 10.88 9.85
CA VAL A 203 6.72 9.90 8.86
C VAL A 203 7.99 9.22 9.37
N ARG A 204 8.94 10.00 9.91
CA ARG A 204 10.17 9.49 10.52
C ARG A 204 9.89 8.53 11.67
N ARG A 205 8.99 8.89 12.61
CA ARG A 205 8.64 7.97 13.71
C ARG A 205 7.99 6.67 13.24
N GLY A 206 7.26 6.69 12.13
CA GLY A 206 6.65 5.49 11.53
C GLY A 206 7.69 4.52 10.94
N TYR A 207 8.66 5.04 10.19
CA TYR A 207 9.67 4.22 9.50
C TYR A 207 11.00 4.04 10.25
N MET A 208 11.25 4.84 11.28
CA MET A 208 12.41 4.80 12.16
C MET A 208 11.99 4.90 13.65
N PRO A 209 11.18 3.95 14.17
CA PRO A 209 10.91 3.90 15.60
C PRO A 209 12.21 3.64 16.40
N PRO A 210 12.29 4.05 17.69
CA PRO A 210 13.47 3.83 18.51
C PRO A 210 13.97 2.37 18.48
N GLY A 211 15.27 2.19 18.23
CA GLY A 211 15.89 0.86 18.10
C GLY A 211 15.69 0.16 16.74
N ALA A 212 15.04 0.79 15.75
CA ALA A 212 14.93 0.23 14.39
C ALA A 212 16.29 0.00 13.73
N GLU A 213 17.26 0.88 13.95
CA GLU A 213 18.61 0.82 13.37
C GLU A 213 19.39 -0.42 13.82
N ALA A 214 19.19 -0.87 15.07
CA ALA A 214 19.81 -2.09 15.59
C ALA A 214 19.22 -3.38 14.97
N LYS A 215 18.03 -3.31 14.37
CA LYS A 215 17.35 -4.43 13.69
C LYS A 215 17.78 -4.48 12.22
N ALA A 216 19.07 -4.73 12.00
CA ALA A 216 19.72 -4.73 10.70
C ALA A 216 19.59 -6.05 9.92
N THR A 217 19.23 -7.16 10.57
CA THR A 217 19.10 -8.50 9.98
C THR A 217 17.66 -9.01 9.98
N LEU A 218 17.37 -9.97 9.10
CA LEU A 218 16.09 -10.68 8.97
C LEU A 218 16.40 -12.09 8.43
N PRO A 219 15.71 -13.17 8.87
CA PRO A 219 15.83 -14.49 8.26
C PRO A 219 15.53 -14.48 6.76
N GLU A 220 16.24 -15.30 5.98
CA GLU A 220 16.02 -15.41 4.53
C GLU A 220 14.60 -15.92 4.20
N GLU A 221 14.05 -16.78 5.06
CA GLU A 221 12.68 -17.30 4.93
C GLU A 221 11.65 -16.16 5.02
N ASP A 222 11.77 -15.27 6.01
CA ASP A 222 10.91 -14.09 6.15
C ASP A 222 11.11 -13.11 4.99
N ARG A 223 12.35 -12.93 4.51
CA ARG A 223 12.65 -12.14 3.31
C ARG A 223 11.97 -12.71 2.05
N ALA A 224 11.94 -14.04 1.91
CA ALA A 224 11.25 -14.72 0.82
C ALA A 224 9.72 -14.49 0.82
N TRP A 225 9.12 -14.22 1.99
CA TRP A 225 7.74 -13.75 2.15
C TRP A 225 7.56 -12.23 1.93
N GLY A 226 8.62 -11.52 1.54
CA GLY A 226 8.57 -10.10 1.20
C GLY A 226 8.61 -9.17 2.41
N LEU A 227 9.40 -9.52 3.43
CA LEU A 227 9.76 -8.65 4.55
C LEU A 227 11.18 -8.09 4.33
N MET A 228 11.55 -7.02 5.05
CA MET A 228 12.92 -6.52 5.13
C MET A 228 13.28 -6.08 6.57
N PRO A 229 14.58 -5.99 6.92
CA PRO A 229 14.99 -5.50 8.24
C PRO A 229 14.52 -4.07 8.52
N TRP A 230 14.15 -3.76 9.77
CA TRP A 230 13.64 -2.44 10.16
C TRP A 230 14.62 -1.31 9.85
N ALA A 231 15.92 -1.52 10.02
CA ALA A 231 16.95 -0.55 9.67
C ALA A 231 16.87 -0.11 8.18
N ARG A 232 16.34 -0.96 7.30
CA ARG A 232 16.24 -0.67 5.86
C ARG A 232 15.13 0.33 5.54
N TYR A 233 14.06 0.41 6.35
CA TYR A 233 12.98 1.40 6.16
C TYR A 233 13.52 2.82 6.34
N GLY A 234 14.30 3.07 7.41
CA GLY A 234 14.95 4.37 7.64
C GLY A 234 15.93 4.77 6.54
N GLN A 235 16.77 3.83 6.10
CA GLN A 235 17.68 4.05 4.97
C GLN A 235 16.96 4.31 3.64
N ILE A 236 15.70 3.89 3.48
CA ILE A 236 14.88 4.22 2.32
C ILE A 236 14.30 5.63 2.50
N LEU A 237 13.72 5.94 3.66
CA LEU A 237 13.16 7.27 3.97
C LEU A 237 14.20 8.39 3.79
N GLU A 238 15.39 8.31 4.39
CA GLU A 238 16.43 9.35 4.27
C GLU A 238 16.83 9.57 2.80
N ARG A 239 16.83 8.53 1.96
CA ARG A 239 17.07 8.68 0.50
C ARG A 239 15.88 9.29 -0.23
N THR A 240 14.64 8.97 0.17
CA THR A 240 13.42 9.58 -0.37
C THR A 240 13.36 11.09 -0.09
N ILE A 241 13.89 11.57 1.04
CA ILE A 241 13.99 13.02 1.32
C ILE A 241 14.74 13.73 0.17
N THR A 242 16.01 13.38 -0.04
CA THR A 242 16.87 14.06 -1.01
C THR A 242 16.45 13.80 -2.46
N ARG A 243 16.03 12.57 -2.77
CA ARG A 243 15.75 12.15 -4.16
C ARG A 243 14.38 12.58 -4.66
N ASP A 244 13.36 12.52 -3.80
CA ASP A 244 11.96 12.62 -4.23
C ASP A 244 11.25 13.82 -3.57
N TYR A 245 11.39 14.07 -2.26
CA TYR A 245 10.69 15.19 -1.60
C TYR A 245 11.29 16.55 -1.92
N VAL A 246 12.60 16.73 -1.74
CA VAL A 246 13.30 18.01 -1.97
C VAL A 246 12.99 18.58 -3.37
N PRO A 247 13.17 17.85 -4.48
CA PRO A 247 12.84 18.39 -5.81
C PRO A 247 11.34 18.66 -5.98
N ARG A 248 10.44 17.75 -5.57
CA ARG A 248 8.99 17.89 -5.82
C ARG A 248 8.32 18.99 -5.00
N PHE A 249 8.72 19.19 -3.74
CA PHE A 249 8.31 20.38 -2.99
C PHE A 249 9.00 21.65 -3.52
N GLY A 250 10.24 21.53 -4.01
CA GLY A 250 11.00 22.61 -4.67
C GLY A 250 10.33 23.16 -5.94
N GLU A 251 9.74 22.30 -6.78
CA GLU A 251 8.88 22.68 -7.92
C GLU A 251 7.72 23.60 -7.49
N HIS A 252 7.27 23.46 -6.25
CA HIS A 252 6.23 24.28 -5.65
C HIS A 252 6.77 25.41 -4.76
N GLY A 253 8.08 25.65 -4.71
CA GLY A 253 8.69 26.69 -3.87
C GLY A 253 8.54 26.43 -2.36
N ILE A 254 8.61 25.16 -1.94
CA ILE A 254 8.54 24.71 -0.56
C ILE A 254 9.84 23.96 -0.24
N ASP A 255 10.59 24.39 0.78
CA ASP A 255 11.86 23.76 1.15
C ASP A 255 11.65 22.57 2.09
N ALA A 256 11.52 21.37 1.49
CA ALA A 256 11.46 20.12 2.24
C ALA A 256 12.80 19.70 2.86
N GLY A 257 13.92 20.29 2.44
CA GLY A 257 15.24 20.04 3.02
C GLY A 257 15.38 20.73 4.38
N ALA A 258 15.06 22.02 4.43
CA ALA A 258 14.95 22.79 5.68
C ALA A 258 13.91 22.18 6.62
N ALA A 259 12.74 21.76 6.10
CA ALA A 259 11.71 21.10 6.91
C ALA A 259 12.18 19.74 7.47
N TRP A 260 13.03 18.99 6.76
CA TRP A 260 13.65 17.76 7.28
C TRP A 260 14.69 18.03 8.35
N ALA A 261 15.50 19.08 8.19
CA ALA A 261 16.47 19.52 9.18
C ALA A 261 15.77 19.86 10.52
N GLU A 262 14.74 20.72 10.48
CA GLU A 262 13.90 21.02 11.65
C GLU A 262 13.26 19.75 12.25
N ALA A 263 12.68 18.88 11.41
CA ALA A 263 12.06 17.62 11.84
C ALA A 263 13.03 16.63 12.52
N THR A 264 14.34 16.80 12.31
CA THR A 264 15.39 15.92 12.85
C THR A 264 16.31 16.59 13.87
N GLY A 265 16.16 17.90 14.10
CA GLY A 265 17.05 18.68 14.98
C GLY A 265 18.46 18.83 14.41
N ARG A 266 18.59 18.93 13.08
CA ARG A 266 19.84 19.12 12.34
C ARG A 266 19.97 20.57 11.86
#